data_AF-A0A178FKR5-F1
#
_entry.id   AF-A0A178FKR5-F1
#
_cell.length_a   1.000
_cell.length_b   1.000
_cell.length_c   1.000
_cell.angle_alpha   90.00
_cell.angle_beta   90.00
_cell.angle_gamma   90.00
#
_symmetry.space_group_name_H-M   'P 1'
#
loop_
_entity.id
_entity.type
_entity.pdbx_description
1 polymer ?
#
loop_
_entity_poly.entity_id
_entity_poly.type
_entity_poly.pdbx_seq_one_letter_code
_entity_poly.pdbx_strand_id
1 'polypeptide(L)'
;MLSSVVRFSVLPIVLAWLVLLAGPVKADNFLAHGYERVFFWGAYEIFCQIEGPDKQQHILGFKQQKGQESRNNRGSGPRNSLNYPEFIARADDRPLPPDHPVLSHPNPPGNVRDAVADLLKHKLTGEVSVNALDPSLRGKTFNKPPGGKKKPGSGGGSRNLYDPKDPHRTSFTVLVDGLVNGLLHHLANPRNRGIFQQNLPFMKEALKAAITLREEATRIHLLKKLSSPVKDGGFDLDVRLDWRDSRVPLGSRYPEFRIRDTFDANKGKLRGLGFKNADDFGDWIVHFGDPNHQGKVEFGPGAFTHRRLLQSWMEADRKLHL
;
A
#
# COMPACT_ATOMS: atom_id res chain seq x y z
N MET A 1 14.53 55.43 10.24
CA MET A 1 13.65 54.43 10.90
C MET A 1 13.08 53.52 9.81
N LEU A 2 13.73 52.39 9.56
CA LEU A 2 13.33 51.43 8.52
C LEU A 2 12.59 50.27 9.18
N SER A 3 11.31 50.13 8.81
CA SER A 3 10.39 49.08 9.25
C SER A 3 10.76 47.74 8.58
N SER A 4 11.32 46.82 9.36
CA SER A 4 11.60 45.44 8.95
C SER A 4 10.31 44.61 8.99
N VAL A 5 9.58 44.57 7.88
CA VAL A 5 8.48 43.61 7.69
C VAL A 5 9.09 42.22 7.52
N VAL A 6 9.06 41.41 8.58
CA VAL A 6 9.41 39.99 8.53
C VAL A 6 8.37 39.29 7.66
N ARG A 7 8.71 39.04 6.40
CA ARG A 7 7.95 38.16 5.51
C ARG A 7 8.12 36.73 6.04
N PHE A 8 7.15 36.27 6.83
CA PHE A 8 7.00 34.85 7.12
C PHE A 8 6.65 34.14 5.81
N SER A 9 7.68 33.61 5.16
CA SER A 9 7.53 32.70 4.04
C SER A 9 6.62 31.56 4.48
N VAL A 10 5.45 31.42 3.86
CA VAL A 10 4.51 30.29 4.06
C VAL A 10 5.07 28.99 3.44
N LEU A 11 6.13 29.12 2.63
CA LEU A 11 6.81 28.05 1.91
C LEU A 11 7.38 26.91 2.80
N PRO A 12 8.04 27.16 3.94
CA PRO A 12 8.58 26.10 4.79
C PRO A 12 7.48 25.27 5.46
N ILE A 13 6.33 25.87 5.75
CA ILE A 13 5.18 25.17 6.35
C ILE A 13 4.51 24.25 5.32
N VAL A 14 4.39 24.70 4.07
CA VAL A 14 3.86 23.85 2.97
C VAL A 14 4.84 22.72 2.60
N LEU A 15 6.15 22.98 2.63
CA LEU A 15 7.18 21.96 2.43
C LEU A 15 7.22 20.95 3.59
N ALA A 16 7.06 21.39 4.84
CA ALA A 16 6.95 20.49 5.99
C ALA A 16 5.70 19.59 5.90
N TRP A 17 4.58 20.12 5.40
CA TRP A 17 3.37 19.33 5.10
C TRP A 17 3.59 18.32 3.98
N LEU A 18 4.30 18.69 2.91
CA LEU A 18 4.64 17.76 1.82
C LEU A 18 5.65 16.68 2.23
N VAL A 19 6.59 17.00 3.14
CA VAL A 19 7.55 16.03 3.69
C VAL A 19 6.90 15.10 4.72
N LEU A 20 5.93 15.57 5.50
CA LEU A 20 5.12 14.73 6.40
C LEU A 20 4.15 13.80 5.64
N LEU A 21 3.75 14.17 4.42
CA LEU A 21 2.99 13.32 3.50
C LEU A 21 3.86 12.35 2.68
N ALA A 22 5.18 12.52 2.69
CA ALA A 22 6.14 11.79 1.84
C ALA A 22 7.18 10.99 2.64
N GLY A 23 6.97 10.74 3.93
CA GLY A 23 7.85 9.89 4.74
C GLY A 23 7.29 8.48 4.90
N PRO A 24 7.50 7.54 3.95
CA PRO A 24 7.22 6.14 4.22
C PRO A 24 8.20 5.65 5.27
N VAL A 25 7.65 4.99 6.28
CA VAL A 25 8.35 4.17 7.26
C VAL A 25 9.21 3.18 6.47
N LYS A 26 10.51 3.46 6.38
CA LYS A 26 11.40 2.86 5.38
C LYS A 26 11.95 1.49 5.77
N ALA A 27 11.67 0.93 6.94
CA ALA A 27 12.24 -0.38 7.33
C ALA A 27 11.23 -1.54 7.20
N ASP A 28 9.96 -1.35 7.58
CA ASP A 28 8.99 -2.46 7.67
C ASP A 28 8.09 -2.63 6.44
N ASN A 29 8.06 -1.65 5.53
CA ASN A 29 7.25 -1.73 4.31
C ASN A 29 7.85 -2.67 3.26
N PHE A 30 9.15 -2.95 3.30
CA PHE A 30 9.82 -3.74 2.26
C PHE A 30 9.32 -5.19 2.24
N LEU A 31 9.18 -5.83 3.40
CA LEU A 31 8.69 -7.21 3.43
C LEU A 31 7.25 -7.30 2.91
N ALA A 32 6.36 -6.39 3.33
CA ALA A 32 4.99 -6.32 2.80
C ALA A 32 4.99 -6.13 1.28
N HIS A 33 5.82 -5.23 0.77
CA HIS A 33 6.00 -4.99 -0.65
C HIS A 33 6.56 -6.20 -1.43
N GLY A 34 7.31 -7.10 -0.78
CA GLY A 34 7.72 -8.38 -1.37
C GLY A 34 6.52 -9.30 -1.59
N TYR A 35 5.67 -9.47 -0.57
CA TYR A 35 4.45 -10.26 -0.68
C TYR A 35 3.43 -9.64 -1.67
N GLU A 36 3.27 -8.32 -1.67
CA GLU A 36 2.42 -7.62 -2.65
C GLU A 36 2.88 -7.87 -4.09
N ARG A 37 4.20 -7.91 -4.35
CA ARG A 37 4.76 -8.28 -5.66
C ARG A 37 4.45 -9.72 -6.07
N VAL A 38 4.50 -10.66 -5.13
CA VAL A 38 4.11 -12.05 -5.40
C VAL A 38 2.62 -12.14 -5.74
N PHE A 39 1.76 -11.38 -5.05
CA PHE A 39 0.34 -11.30 -5.40
C PHE A 39 0.13 -10.72 -6.81
N PHE A 40 0.83 -9.62 -7.13
CA PHE A 40 0.81 -9.01 -8.46
C PHE A 40 1.29 -9.97 -9.56
N TRP A 41 2.32 -10.77 -9.28
CA TRP A 41 2.77 -11.81 -10.20
C TRP A 41 1.67 -12.83 -10.48
N GLY A 42 1.01 -13.36 -9.45
CA GLY A 42 -0.07 -14.33 -9.66
C GLY A 42 -1.26 -13.74 -10.44
N ALA A 43 -1.58 -12.46 -10.20
CA ALA A 43 -2.58 -11.76 -10.99
C ALA A 43 -2.16 -11.67 -12.47
N TYR A 44 -0.90 -11.30 -12.73
CA TYR A 44 -0.32 -11.27 -14.08
C TYR A 44 -0.42 -12.62 -14.78
N GLU A 45 -0.02 -13.72 -14.11
CA GLU A 45 -0.13 -15.07 -14.67
C GLU A 45 -1.56 -15.41 -15.08
N ILE A 46 -2.54 -15.16 -14.19
CA ILE A 46 -3.96 -15.41 -14.47
C ILE A 46 -4.41 -14.63 -15.71
N PHE A 47 -4.15 -13.33 -15.78
CA PHE A 47 -4.57 -12.53 -16.93
C PHE A 47 -3.88 -12.98 -18.22
N CYS A 48 -2.58 -13.28 -18.20
CA CYS A 48 -1.88 -13.77 -19.38
C CYS A 48 -2.40 -15.12 -19.86
N GLN A 49 -2.76 -16.03 -18.95
CA GLN A 49 -3.31 -17.34 -19.32
C GLN A 49 -4.71 -17.24 -19.92
N ILE A 50 -5.51 -16.23 -19.54
CA ILE A 50 -6.89 -16.02 -20.02
C ILE A 50 -6.93 -15.17 -21.30
N GLU A 51 -6.28 -14.01 -21.28
CA GLU A 51 -6.40 -12.98 -22.33
C GLU A 51 -5.27 -13.04 -23.37
N GLY A 52 -4.11 -13.53 -22.95
CA GLY A 52 -2.86 -13.47 -23.69
C GLY A 52 -1.94 -12.33 -23.22
N PRO A 53 -0.60 -12.53 -23.24
CA PRO A 53 0.36 -11.54 -22.74
C PRO A 53 0.35 -10.23 -23.53
N ASP A 54 0.02 -10.28 -24.82
CA ASP A 54 -0.05 -9.13 -25.74
C ASP A 54 -1.31 -8.27 -25.56
N LYS A 55 -2.27 -8.71 -24.75
CA LYS A 55 -3.50 -7.95 -24.43
C LYS A 55 -3.54 -7.48 -22.99
N GLN A 56 -2.62 -7.96 -22.16
CA GLN A 56 -2.58 -7.64 -20.76
C GLN A 56 -2.28 -6.14 -20.57
N GLN A 57 -3.27 -5.38 -20.12
CA GLN A 57 -3.10 -4.01 -19.60
C GLN A 57 -3.59 -3.82 -18.17
N HIS A 58 -4.27 -4.81 -17.57
CA HIS A 58 -4.77 -4.73 -16.18
C HIS A 58 -3.65 -4.70 -15.14
N ILE A 59 -2.46 -5.23 -15.47
CA ILE A 59 -1.25 -5.12 -14.67
C ILE A 59 -0.05 -5.04 -15.61
N LEU A 60 0.67 -3.92 -15.55
CA LEU A 60 1.71 -3.46 -16.50
C LEU A 60 1.15 -2.87 -17.81
N GLY A 61 0.49 -1.72 -17.78
CA GLY A 61 0.09 -1.05 -19.03
C GLY A 61 1.26 -0.78 -19.99
N PHE A 62 0.99 -0.72 -21.30
CA PHE A 62 2.03 -0.57 -22.32
C PHE A 62 2.80 0.76 -22.18
N LYS A 63 4.14 0.67 -22.26
CA LYS A 63 5.02 1.84 -22.32
C LYS A 63 5.00 2.41 -23.74
N GLN A 64 4.18 3.44 -23.96
CA GLN A 64 4.16 4.18 -25.23
C GLN A 64 5.23 5.28 -25.30
N GLN A 65 6.46 5.02 -24.84
CA GLN A 65 7.56 6.00 -24.98
C GLN A 65 8.18 5.92 -26.37
N LYS A 66 8.35 7.07 -27.02
CA LYS A 66 8.98 7.20 -28.34
C LYS A 66 10.44 6.74 -28.25
N GLY A 67 10.81 5.70 -29.03
CA GLY A 67 12.18 5.19 -29.12
C GLY A 67 12.55 4.03 -28.19
N GLN A 68 11.66 3.60 -27.29
CA GLN A 68 11.78 2.28 -26.66
C GLN A 68 11.05 1.25 -27.52
N GLU A 69 11.69 0.12 -27.84
CA GLU A 69 10.96 -1.05 -28.34
C GLU A 69 9.90 -1.40 -27.31
N SER A 70 8.64 -1.12 -27.65
CA SER A 70 7.51 -1.50 -26.82
C SER A 70 7.40 -3.01 -26.86
N ARG A 71 8.10 -3.71 -25.95
CA ARG A 71 7.94 -5.16 -25.82
C ARG A 71 6.52 -5.54 -25.39
N ASN A 72 5.61 -4.61 -25.04
CA ASN A 72 4.18 -4.88 -24.79
C ASN A 72 3.95 -6.10 -23.86
N ASN A 73 4.61 -6.12 -22.70
CA ASN A 73 4.58 -7.24 -21.75
C ASN A 73 5.04 -8.59 -22.34
N ARG A 74 5.79 -8.55 -23.43
CA ARG A 74 6.48 -9.70 -23.99
C ARG A 74 7.84 -9.89 -23.34
N GLY A 75 8.11 -11.11 -22.94
CA GLY A 75 9.35 -11.53 -22.32
C GLY A 75 9.83 -12.87 -22.84
N SER A 76 10.75 -13.48 -22.11
CA SER A 76 11.33 -14.78 -22.43
C SER A 76 10.51 -15.96 -21.91
N GLY A 77 9.36 -15.70 -21.27
CA GLY A 77 8.46 -16.71 -20.75
C GLY A 77 7.58 -17.40 -21.81
N PRO A 78 6.79 -18.41 -21.39
CA PRO A 78 5.90 -19.14 -22.28
C PRO A 78 4.94 -18.23 -23.05
N ARG A 79 4.73 -18.53 -24.35
CA ARG A 79 3.89 -17.72 -25.25
C ARG A 79 4.32 -16.24 -25.33
N ASN A 80 5.62 -15.98 -25.13
CA ASN A 80 6.20 -14.65 -25.04
C ASN A 80 5.65 -13.82 -23.87
N SER A 81 5.30 -14.40 -22.72
CA SER A 81 5.01 -13.63 -21.50
C SER A 81 6.30 -13.19 -20.81
N LEU A 82 6.21 -12.26 -19.87
CA LEU A 82 7.28 -12.03 -18.89
C LEU A 82 7.42 -13.28 -18.02
N ASN A 83 8.65 -13.69 -17.75
CA ASN A 83 8.95 -14.62 -16.65
C ASN A 83 8.94 -13.86 -15.30
N TYR A 84 9.05 -14.58 -14.18
CA TYR A 84 8.97 -13.97 -12.85
C TYR A 84 10.04 -12.88 -12.61
N PRO A 85 11.35 -13.10 -12.83
CA PRO A 85 12.36 -12.04 -12.76
C PRO A 85 12.10 -10.83 -13.67
N GLU A 86 11.64 -11.05 -14.91
CA GLU A 86 11.32 -9.99 -15.85
C GLU A 86 10.13 -9.16 -15.37
N PHE A 87 9.10 -9.80 -14.83
CA PHE A 87 7.95 -9.14 -14.23
C PHE A 87 8.35 -8.26 -13.05
N ILE A 88 9.16 -8.78 -12.12
CA ILE A 88 9.63 -8.03 -10.94
C ILE A 88 10.43 -6.80 -11.37
N ALA A 89 11.39 -6.95 -12.29
CA ALA A 89 12.16 -5.82 -12.80
C ALA A 89 11.26 -4.76 -13.45
N ARG A 90 10.23 -5.21 -14.19
CA ARG A 90 9.30 -4.33 -14.88
C ARG A 90 8.36 -3.59 -13.91
N ALA A 91 7.92 -4.24 -12.84
CA ALA A 91 7.11 -3.66 -11.77
C ALA A 91 7.86 -2.54 -11.01
N ASP A 92 9.19 -2.65 -10.91
CA ASP A 92 10.06 -1.63 -10.31
C ASP A 92 10.42 -0.48 -11.25
N ASP A 93 9.88 -0.47 -12.48
CA ASP A 93 10.27 0.45 -13.57
C ASP A 93 11.78 0.41 -13.92
N ARG A 94 12.46 -0.69 -13.60
CA ARG A 94 13.88 -0.86 -13.91
C ARG A 94 14.05 -1.47 -15.30
N PRO A 95 15.10 -1.09 -16.05
CA PRO A 95 15.49 -1.86 -17.22
C PRO A 95 15.80 -3.30 -16.80
N LEU A 96 15.49 -4.26 -17.67
CA LEU A 96 15.86 -5.66 -17.46
C LEU A 96 17.39 -5.73 -17.30
N PRO A 97 17.93 -6.14 -16.13
CA PRO A 97 19.37 -6.32 -16.01
C PRO A 97 19.84 -7.40 -16.99
N PRO A 98 21.05 -7.29 -17.59
CA PRO A 98 21.62 -8.35 -18.42
C PRO A 98 21.74 -9.68 -17.65
N ASP A 99 22.07 -9.59 -16.37
CA ASP A 99 22.19 -10.70 -15.43
C ASP A 99 20.99 -10.67 -14.48
N HIS A 100 19.86 -11.23 -14.90
CA HIS A 100 18.71 -11.38 -14.02
C HIS A 100 19.11 -12.28 -12.83
N PRO A 101 18.90 -11.83 -11.57
CA PRO A 101 19.09 -12.74 -10.45
C PRO A 101 18.17 -13.93 -10.63
N VAL A 102 18.68 -15.14 -10.38
CA VAL A 102 17.85 -16.33 -10.32
C VAL A 102 16.98 -16.18 -9.07
N LEU A 103 15.71 -15.85 -9.29
CA LEU A 103 14.72 -15.71 -8.22
C LEU A 103 13.96 -17.02 -8.05
N SER A 104 13.78 -17.44 -6.81
CA SER A 104 12.87 -18.54 -6.48
C SER A 104 11.44 -18.21 -6.93
N HIS A 105 10.79 -19.16 -7.61
CA HIS A 105 9.43 -18.98 -8.10
C HIS A 105 8.42 -19.19 -6.96
N PRO A 106 7.34 -18.39 -6.85
CA PRO A 106 6.36 -18.55 -5.77
C PRO A 106 5.40 -19.74 -5.96
N ASN A 107 5.33 -20.33 -7.16
CA ASN A 107 4.49 -21.49 -7.45
C ASN A 107 5.29 -22.81 -7.31
N PRO A 108 4.61 -23.96 -7.08
CA PRO A 108 5.28 -25.26 -6.97
C PRO A 108 6.17 -25.59 -8.19
N PRO A 109 7.38 -26.15 -7.97
CA PRO A 109 7.89 -26.69 -6.71
C PRO A 109 8.47 -25.64 -5.74
N GLY A 110 8.48 -24.35 -6.10
CA GLY A 110 8.87 -23.26 -5.22
C GLY A 110 7.77 -22.89 -4.20
N ASN A 111 8.04 -21.85 -3.41
CA ASN A 111 7.11 -21.36 -2.39
C ASN A 111 7.25 -19.84 -2.22
N VAL A 112 6.22 -19.22 -1.63
CA VAL A 112 6.14 -17.76 -1.45
C VAL A 112 7.27 -17.23 -0.58
N ARG A 113 7.60 -17.95 0.50
CA ARG A 113 8.62 -17.51 1.46
C ARG A 113 9.99 -17.34 0.80
N ASP A 114 10.44 -18.33 0.05
CA ASP A 114 11.75 -18.28 -0.61
C ASP A 114 11.76 -17.23 -1.72
N ALA A 115 10.66 -17.10 -2.47
CA ALA A 115 10.50 -16.05 -3.46
C ALA A 115 10.65 -14.65 -2.83
N VAL A 116 10.00 -14.40 -1.69
CA VAL A 116 10.10 -13.11 -0.97
C VAL A 116 11.49 -12.91 -0.35
N ALA A 117 12.11 -13.97 0.19
CA ALA A 117 13.46 -13.91 0.74
C ALA A 117 14.48 -13.49 -0.33
N ASP A 118 14.37 -14.03 -1.54
CA ASP A 118 15.20 -13.64 -2.67
C ASP A 118 14.96 -12.18 -3.09
N LEU A 119 13.69 -11.73 -3.14
CA LEU A 119 13.39 -10.32 -3.42
C LEU A 119 14.07 -9.39 -2.39
N LEU A 120 14.03 -9.74 -1.10
CA LEU A 120 14.70 -8.98 -0.05
C LEU A 120 16.22 -8.99 -0.22
N LYS A 121 16.81 -10.16 -0.41
CA LYS A 121 18.25 -10.35 -0.63
C LYS A 121 18.76 -9.50 -1.79
N HIS A 122 17.99 -9.41 -2.87
CA HIS A 122 18.32 -8.65 -4.07
C HIS A 122 17.82 -7.18 -4.05
N LYS A 123 17.23 -6.71 -2.93
CA LYS A 123 16.72 -5.33 -2.78
C LYS A 123 15.68 -4.96 -3.85
N LEU A 124 14.82 -5.91 -4.19
CA LEU A 124 13.70 -5.80 -5.15
C LEU A 124 12.35 -5.60 -4.46
N THR A 125 12.39 -5.19 -3.20
CA THR A 125 11.22 -4.98 -2.34
C THR A 125 10.95 -3.50 -2.05
N GLY A 126 11.55 -2.59 -2.82
CA GLY A 126 11.36 -1.15 -2.67
C GLY A 126 9.89 -0.72 -2.82
N GLU A 127 9.65 0.60 -2.72
CA GLU A 127 8.31 1.14 -3.01
C GLU A 127 7.82 0.65 -4.37
N VAL A 128 6.59 0.13 -4.40
CA VAL A 128 5.97 -0.34 -5.64
C VAL A 128 5.68 0.88 -6.52
N SER A 129 6.23 0.88 -7.73
CA SER A 129 5.94 1.92 -8.71
C SER A 129 4.55 1.69 -9.31
N VAL A 130 3.52 2.25 -8.66
CA VAL A 130 2.13 2.13 -9.10
C VAL A 130 1.96 2.59 -10.55
N ASN A 131 2.68 3.64 -10.96
CA ASN A 131 2.61 4.14 -12.34
C ASN A 131 3.32 3.23 -13.37
N ALA A 132 4.18 2.32 -12.93
CA ALA A 132 4.76 1.30 -13.80
C ALA A 132 3.81 0.12 -14.00
N LEU A 133 3.03 -0.22 -12.96
CA LEU A 133 1.98 -1.24 -12.99
C LEU A 133 0.73 -0.73 -13.72
N ASP A 134 0.28 0.48 -13.45
CA ASP A 134 -0.83 1.12 -14.16
C ASP A 134 -0.44 2.54 -14.62
N PRO A 135 0.10 2.67 -15.84
CA PRO A 135 0.45 3.96 -16.44
C PRO A 135 -0.74 4.92 -16.56
N SER A 136 -1.98 4.43 -16.57
CA SER A 136 -3.17 5.30 -16.65
C SER A 136 -3.32 6.18 -15.40
N LEU A 137 -2.70 5.79 -14.29
CA LEU A 137 -2.68 6.55 -13.03
C LEU A 137 -1.60 7.65 -13.03
N ARG A 138 -0.72 7.68 -14.03
CA ARG A 138 0.33 8.70 -14.13
C ARG A 138 -0.27 10.10 -14.24
N GLY A 139 0.22 11.01 -13.40
CA GLY A 139 -0.20 12.41 -13.39
C GLY A 139 -1.64 12.63 -12.92
N LYS A 140 -2.33 11.61 -12.37
CA LYS A 140 -3.65 11.78 -11.76
C LYS A 140 -3.51 12.37 -10.36
N THR A 141 -4.47 13.22 -9.99
CA THR A 141 -4.57 13.76 -8.62
C THR A 141 -5.67 13.03 -7.87
N PHE A 142 -5.47 12.78 -6.58
CA PHE A 142 -6.45 12.13 -5.69
C PHE A 142 -6.97 13.09 -4.61
N ASN A 143 -6.51 14.34 -4.64
CA ASN A 143 -6.92 15.37 -3.69
C ASN A 143 -8.14 16.14 -4.21
N LYS A 144 -8.94 16.63 -3.26
CA LYS A 144 -10.06 17.52 -3.54
C LYS A 144 -9.57 18.73 -4.38
N PRO A 145 -10.21 19.02 -5.54
CA PRO A 145 -9.78 20.12 -6.38
C PRO A 145 -10.02 21.48 -5.68
N PRO A 146 -9.07 22.43 -5.75
CA PRO A 146 -9.30 23.78 -5.23
C PRO A 146 -10.42 24.47 -6.03
N GLY A 147 -11.42 25.02 -5.33
CA GLY A 147 -12.45 25.89 -5.93
C GLY A 147 -13.74 25.23 -6.44
N GLY A 148 -14.00 23.95 -6.14
CA GLY A 148 -15.36 23.34 -6.05
C GLY A 148 -16.34 23.41 -7.23
N LYS A 149 -16.04 24.07 -8.35
CA LYS A 149 -17.04 24.37 -9.41
C LYS A 149 -16.67 23.95 -10.82
N LYS A 150 -15.45 23.49 -11.10
CA LYS A 150 -15.08 23.02 -12.45
C LYS A 150 -15.30 21.51 -12.56
N LYS A 151 -16.23 21.11 -13.44
CA LYS A 151 -16.39 19.71 -13.88
C LYS A 151 -15.02 19.19 -14.34
N PRO A 152 -14.57 18.01 -13.87
CA PRO A 152 -13.33 17.42 -14.36
C PRO A 152 -13.53 16.98 -15.82
N GLY A 153 -12.80 17.58 -16.77
CA GLY A 153 -12.66 16.98 -18.11
C GLY A 153 -12.62 17.86 -19.37
N SER A 154 -12.30 19.16 -19.33
CA SER A 154 -12.28 19.97 -20.58
C SER A 154 -10.91 20.49 -21.03
N GLY A 155 -9.81 20.01 -20.47
CA GLY A 155 -8.47 20.35 -20.94
C GLY A 155 -7.52 19.21 -20.60
N GLY A 156 -6.65 18.83 -21.54
CA GLY A 156 -5.76 17.65 -21.49
C GLY A 156 -4.69 17.61 -20.38
N GLY A 157 -4.98 18.13 -19.19
CA GLY A 157 -4.18 17.97 -17.97
C GLY A 157 -4.91 17.08 -16.95
N SER A 158 -4.18 16.10 -16.40
CA SER A 158 -4.48 15.37 -15.16
C SER A 158 -5.97 15.24 -14.76
N ARG A 159 -6.66 14.20 -15.28
CA ARG A 159 -8.00 13.84 -14.79
C ARG A 159 -7.94 13.63 -13.27
N ASN A 160 -8.68 14.43 -12.51
CA ASN A 160 -8.80 14.28 -11.07
C ASN A 160 -9.59 13.00 -10.77
N LEU A 161 -9.02 12.12 -9.94
CA LEU A 161 -9.61 10.87 -9.47
C LEU A 161 -10.11 10.95 -8.03
N TYR A 162 -10.18 12.14 -7.43
CA TYR A 162 -10.81 12.34 -6.13
C TYR A 162 -12.26 11.85 -6.14
N ASP A 163 -12.60 11.04 -5.14
CA ASP A 163 -13.96 10.59 -4.87
C ASP A 163 -14.40 11.15 -3.52
N PRO A 164 -15.45 11.99 -3.45
CA PRO A 164 -15.93 12.48 -2.16
C PRO A 164 -16.48 11.38 -1.25
N LYS A 165 -16.87 10.21 -1.80
CA LYS A 165 -17.31 9.05 -1.02
C LYS A 165 -16.14 8.19 -0.51
N ASP A 166 -14.96 8.33 -1.11
CA ASP A 166 -13.73 7.68 -0.70
C ASP A 166 -12.56 8.68 -0.76
N PRO A 167 -12.53 9.66 0.17
CA PRO A 167 -11.59 10.79 0.10
C PRO A 167 -10.14 10.39 0.43
N HIS A 168 -9.91 9.15 0.88
CA HIS A 168 -8.61 8.63 1.29
C HIS A 168 -8.02 7.64 0.30
N ARG A 169 -8.66 7.46 -0.87
CA ARG A 169 -8.11 6.70 -1.97
C ARG A 169 -6.76 7.26 -2.42
N THR A 170 -5.87 6.37 -2.82
CA THR A 170 -4.56 6.68 -3.41
C THR A 170 -4.43 6.00 -4.76
N SER A 171 -3.34 6.29 -5.48
CA SER A 171 -3.00 5.51 -6.68
C SER A 171 -2.89 4.02 -6.37
N PHE A 172 -2.30 3.66 -5.24
CA PHE A 172 -2.11 2.26 -4.85
C PHE A 172 -3.45 1.56 -4.59
N THR A 173 -4.37 2.19 -3.85
CA THR A 173 -5.69 1.57 -3.59
C THR A 173 -6.48 1.40 -4.88
N VAL A 174 -6.39 2.36 -5.81
CA VAL A 174 -7.04 2.26 -7.12
C VAL A 174 -6.46 1.11 -7.96
N LEU A 175 -5.14 0.92 -7.93
CA LEU A 175 -4.50 -0.23 -8.57
C LEU A 175 -5.02 -1.55 -8.00
N VAL A 176 -5.00 -1.71 -6.67
CA VAL A 176 -5.46 -2.95 -6.02
C VAL A 176 -6.92 -3.21 -6.30
N ASP A 177 -7.79 -2.21 -6.12
CA ASP A 177 -9.23 -2.35 -6.31
C ASP A 177 -9.56 -2.70 -7.78
N GLY A 178 -8.88 -2.06 -8.73
CA GLY A 178 -9.03 -2.34 -10.17
C GLY A 178 -8.59 -3.75 -10.54
N LEU A 179 -7.43 -4.17 -10.06
CA LEU A 179 -6.88 -5.51 -10.27
C LEU A 179 -7.80 -6.60 -9.71
N VAL A 180 -8.28 -6.43 -8.48
CA VAL A 180 -9.17 -7.37 -7.80
C VAL A 180 -10.51 -7.48 -8.54
N ASN A 181 -11.07 -6.36 -9.01
CA ASN A 181 -12.30 -6.39 -9.79
C ASN A 181 -12.11 -7.12 -11.14
N GLY A 182 -10.95 -6.95 -11.80
CA GLY A 182 -10.59 -7.70 -13.01
C GLY A 182 -10.48 -9.21 -12.75
N LEU A 183 -9.80 -9.60 -11.66
CA LEU A 183 -9.71 -11.00 -11.24
C LEU A 183 -11.09 -11.59 -10.91
N LEU A 184 -11.93 -10.85 -10.19
CA LEU A 184 -13.28 -11.27 -9.84
C LEU A 184 -14.15 -11.53 -11.09
N HIS A 185 -14.05 -10.66 -12.10
CA HIS A 185 -14.75 -10.85 -13.37
C HIS A 185 -14.35 -12.15 -14.05
N HIS A 186 -13.06 -12.47 -14.07
CA HIS A 186 -12.55 -13.72 -14.65
C HIS A 186 -12.86 -14.95 -13.81
N LEU A 187 -12.87 -14.82 -12.48
CA LEU A 187 -13.19 -15.89 -11.54
C LEU A 187 -14.64 -16.36 -11.70
N ALA A 188 -15.56 -15.45 -12.05
CA ALA A 188 -16.96 -15.78 -12.29
C ALA A 188 -17.18 -16.67 -13.53
N ASN A 189 -16.19 -16.79 -14.42
CA ASN A 189 -16.26 -17.66 -15.60
C ASN A 189 -15.77 -19.08 -15.27
N PRO A 190 -16.62 -20.12 -15.34
CA PRO A 190 -16.25 -21.49 -14.99
C PRO A 190 -15.08 -22.05 -15.81
N ARG A 191 -14.87 -21.56 -17.05
CA ARG A 191 -13.76 -21.99 -17.92
C ARG A 191 -12.39 -21.64 -17.36
N ASN A 192 -12.32 -20.62 -16.49
CA ASN A 192 -11.07 -20.15 -15.92
C ASN A 192 -10.70 -20.87 -14.61
N ARG A 193 -11.57 -21.76 -14.09
CA ARG A 193 -11.39 -22.38 -12.76
C ARG A 193 -10.02 -23.06 -12.59
N GLY A 194 -9.54 -23.79 -13.59
CA GLY A 194 -8.23 -24.45 -13.54
C GLY A 194 -7.06 -23.47 -13.41
N ILE A 195 -7.13 -22.35 -14.13
CA ILE A 195 -6.13 -21.26 -14.07
C ILE A 195 -6.08 -20.67 -12.66
N PHE A 196 -7.25 -20.40 -12.07
CA PHE A 196 -7.34 -19.90 -10.69
C PHE A 196 -6.86 -20.95 -9.67
N GLN A 197 -7.19 -22.23 -9.84
CA GLN A 197 -6.73 -23.30 -8.94
C GLN A 197 -5.20 -23.42 -8.88
N GLN A 198 -4.52 -23.14 -9.99
CA GLN A 198 -3.05 -23.14 -10.05
C GLN A 198 -2.42 -21.96 -9.29
N ASN A 199 -3.02 -20.77 -9.38
CA ASN A 199 -2.40 -19.52 -8.93
C ASN A 199 -2.88 -19.05 -7.55
N LEU A 200 -4.14 -19.30 -7.20
CA LEU A 200 -4.74 -18.81 -5.96
C LEU A 200 -4.04 -19.29 -4.68
N PRO A 201 -3.50 -20.51 -4.55
CA PRO A 201 -2.86 -20.95 -3.30
C PRO A 201 -1.70 -20.04 -2.86
N PHE A 202 -0.77 -19.73 -3.74
CA PHE A 202 0.36 -18.87 -3.41
C PHE A 202 -0.06 -17.38 -3.33
N MET A 203 -1.02 -16.95 -4.15
CA MET A 203 -1.57 -15.59 -4.07
C MET A 203 -2.25 -15.35 -2.72
N LYS A 204 -2.98 -16.34 -2.20
CA LYS A 204 -3.62 -16.33 -0.89
C LYS A 204 -2.62 -16.21 0.24
N GLU A 205 -1.56 -17.02 0.21
CA GLU A 205 -0.48 -16.95 1.19
C GLU A 205 0.17 -15.55 1.18
N ALA A 206 0.50 -15.03 -0.01
CA ALA A 206 1.09 -13.72 -0.15
C ALA A 206 0.17 -12.59 0.34
N LEU A 207 -1.13 -12.66 0.00
CA LEU A 207 -2.12 -11.68 0.41
C LEU A 207 -2.29 -11.64 1.94
N LYS A 208 -2.38 -12.80 2.59
CA LYS A 208 -2.52 -12.88 4.06
C LYS A 208 -1.28 -12.38 4.79
N ALA A 209 -0.10 -12.68 4.26
CA ALA A 209 1.14 -12.13 4.78
C ALA A 209 1.18 -10.60 4.64
N ALA A 210 0.79 -10.05 3.47
CA ALA A 210 0.72 -8.62 3.25
C ALA A 210 -0.28 -7.93 4.21
N ILE A 211 -1.50 -8.48 4.38
CA ILE A 211 -2.49 -7.97 5.33
C ILE A 211 -1.92 -7.95 6.75
N THR A 212 -1.33 -9.07 7.19
CA THR A 212 -0.76 -9.21 8.52
C THR A 212 0.35 -8.19 8.78
N LEU A 213 1.28 -8.02 7.83
CA LEU A 213 2.36 -7.04 7.94
C LEU A 213 1.84 -5.59 7.94
N ARG A 214 0.76 -5.31 7.20
CA ARG A 214 0.11 -3.99 7.20
C ARG A 214 -0.61 -3.72 8.53
N GLU A 215 -1.23 -4.72 9.15
CA GLU A 215 -1.77 -4.61 10.52
C GLU A 215 -0.66 -4.32 11.54
N GLU A 216 0.44 -5.07 11.47
CA GLU A 216 1.61 -4.89 12.37
C GLU A 216 2.25 -3.51 12.16
N ALA A 217 2.39 -3.05 10.91
CA ALA A 217 2.86 -1.69 10.59
C ALA A 217 1.92 -0.61 11.13
N THR A 218 0.61 -0.87 11.16
CA THR A 218 -0.38 0.04 11.77
C THR A 218 -0.08 0.21 13.27
N ARG A 219 0.29 -0.87 13.97
CA ARG A 219 0.69 -0.81 15.38
C ARG A 219 1.95 0.00 15.59
N ILE A 220 2.95 -0.12 14.72
CA ILE A 220 4.18 0.68 14.78
C ILE A 220 3.88 2.17 14.54
N HIS A 221 3.04 2.48 13.55
CA HIS A 221 2.61 3.85 13.28
C HIS A 221 1.84 4.45 14.47
N LEU A 222 0.97 3.66 15.08
CA LEU A 222 0.24 4.05 16.28
C LEU A 222 1.19 4.30 17.45
N LEU A 223 2.18 3.43 17.69
CA LEU A 223 3.18 3.65 18.74
C LEU A 223 3.87 5.00 18.55
N LYS A 224 4.32 5.31 17.33
CA LYS A 224 4.92 6.61 17.01
C LYS A 224 3.96 7.76 17.31
N LYS A 225 2.69 7.65 16.93
CA LYS A 225 1.67 8.66 17.22
C LYS A 225 1.46 8.86 18.72
N LEU A 226 1.41 7.76 19.49
CA LEU A 226 1.19 7.81 20.93
C LEU A 226 2.41 8.38 21.68
N SER A 227 3.64 7.99 21.31
CA SER A 227 4.85 8.34 22.06
C SER A 227 5.55 9.62 21.59
N SER A 228 5.33 10.08 20.36
CA SER A 228 6.03 11.28 19.85
C SER A 228 5.56 12.54 20.57
N PRO A 229 6.44 13.56 20.71
CA PRO A 229 6.07 14.84 21.29
C PRO A 229 4.86 15.49 20.61
N VAL A 230 4.08 16.27 21.36
CA VAL A 230 2.91 16.99 20.83
C VAL A 230 3.27 17.94 19.68
N LYS A 231 4.43 18.60 19.76
CA LYS A 231 4.94 19.49 18.70
C LYS A 231 5.15 18.78 17.35
N ASP A 232 5.37 17.47 17.38
CA ASP A 232 5.58 16.63 16.20
C ASP A 232 4.29 15.93 15.77
N GLY A 233 3.15 16.36 16.34
CA GLY A 233 1.83 15.80 16.08
C GLY A 233 1.54 14.49 16.82
N GLY A 234 2.33 14.12 17.83
CA GLY A 234 2.07 12.98 18.71
C GLY A 234 1.30 13.32 19.98
N PHE A 235 1.22 12.39 20.93
CA PHE A 235 0.53 12.58 22.22
C PHE A 235 1.46 12.59 23.45
N ASP A 236 2.76 12.36 23.26
CA ASP A 236 3.75 12.35 24.33
C ASP A 236 3.35 11.43 25.50
N LEU A 237 2.86 10.23 25.21
CA LEU A 237 2.40 9.28 26.23
C LEU A 237 3.54 8.35 26.66
N ASP A 238 3.55 8.00 27.95
CA ASP A 238 4.29 6.87 28.49
C ASP A 238 3.58 5.57 28.08
N VAL A 239 3.91 5.04 26.90
CA VAL A 239 3.23 3.88 26.31
C VAL A 239 3.72 2.58 26.94
N ARG A 240 2.80 1.83 27.55
CA ARG A 240 3.05 0.49 28.10
C ARG A 240 2.70 -0.55 27.04
N LEU A 241 3.67 -1.39 26.69
CA LEU A 241 3.53 -2.35 25.60
C LEU A 241 4.38 -3.60 25.81
N ASP A 242 4.02 -4.67 25.11
CA ASP A 242 4.84 -5.85 24.90
C ASP A 242 5.31 -5.88 23.44
N TRP A 243 6.56 -6.26 23.21
CA TRP A 243 7.06 -6.50 21.86
C TRP A 243 6.79 -7.95 21.47
N ARG A 244 6.03 -8.16 20.41
CA ARG A 244 5.73 -9.49 19.84
C ARG A 244 6.52 -9.70 18.57
N ASP A 245 6.90 -10.95 18.32
CA ASP A 245 7.46 -11.33 17.03
C ASP A 245 6.35 -11.30 15.96
N SER A 246 6.71 -10.90 14.74
CA SER A 246 5.77 -10.91 13.61
C SER A 246 5.21 -12.30 13.40
N ARG A 247 3.93 -12.35 13.00
CA ARG A 247 3.29 -13.60 12.58
C ARG A 247 3.78 -14.06 11.19
N VAL A 248 4.49 -13.20 10.47
CA VAL A 248 5.03 -13.48 9.13
C VAL A 248 6.54 -13.72 9.22
N PRO A 249 7.07 -14.80 8.63
CA PRO A 249 8.51 -15.05 8.58
C PRO A 249 9.27 -13.84 8.04
N LEU A 250 10.43 -13.53 8.66
CA LEU A 250 11.27 -12.36 8.38
C LEU A 250 10.68 -11.00 8.80
N GLY A 251 9.48 -10.98 9.38
CA GLY A 251 8.85 -9.76 9.87
C GLY A 251 9.50 -9.22 11.16
N SER A 252 9.55 -7.90 11.27
CA SER A 252 10.03 -7.20 12.47
C SER A 252 9.09 -7.41 13.65
N ARG A 253 9.62 -7.26 14.87
CA ARG A 253 8.78 -7.22 16.07
C ARG A 253 7.83 -6.02 16.01
N TYR A 254 6.61 -6.20 16.52
CA TYR A 254 5.60 -5.14 16.58
C TYR A 254 5.09 -4.93 18.01
N PRO A 255 4.57 -3.73 18.34
CA PRO A 255 4.09 -3.44 19.67
C PRO A 255 2.65 -3.93 19.87
N GLU A 256 2.41 -4.62 20.98
CA GLU A 256 1.10 -4.93 21.53
C GLU A 256 0.85 -4.01 22.74
N PHE A 257 -0.15 -3.13 22.63
CA PHE A 257 -0.40 -2.10 23.63
C PHE A 257 -1.12 -2.67 24.85
N ARG A 258 -0.57 -2.42 26.05
CA ARG A 258 -1.29 -2.61 27.30
C ARG A 258 -2.17 -1.39 27.53
N ILE A 259 -3.39 -1.45 27.01
CA ILE A 259 -4.31 -0.30 26.96
C ILE A 259 -4.57 0.29 28.34
N ARG A 260 -4.91 -0.55 29.32
CA ARG A 260 -5.21 -0.12 30.70
C ARG A 260 -4.00 0.53 31.37
N ASP A 261 -2.86 -0.17 31.35
CA ASP A 261 -1.62 0.33 31.94
C ASP A 261 -1.17 1.65 31.30
N THR A 262 -1.29 1.77 29.97
CA THR A 262 -0.98 3.01 29.24
C THR A 262 -1.95 4.13 29.64
N PHE A 263 -3.24 3.82 29.78
CA PHE A 263 -4.24 4.80 30.20
C PHE A 263 -3.95 5.31 31.62
N ASP A 264 -3.71 4.40 32.56
CA ASP A 264 -3.49 4.72 33.96
C ASP A 264 -2.20 5.54 34.16
N ALA A 265 -1.12 5.20 33.44
CA ALA A 265 0.12 5.96 33.44
C ALA A 265 -0.04 7.39 32.89
N ASN A 266 -1.05 7.63 32.03
CA ASN A 266 -1.24 8.90 31.32
C ASN A 266 -2.61 9.55 31.58
N LYS A 267 -3.27 9.18 32.68
CA LYS A 267 -4.68 9.50 32.94
C LYS A 267 -5.04 10.97 32.76
N GLY A 268 -4.19 11.88 33.25
CA GLY A 268 -4.39 13.32 33.11
C GLY A 268 -4.35 13.80 31.65
N LYS A 269 -3.32 13.37 30.89
CA LYS A 269 -3.15 13.72 29.47
C LYS A 269 -4.31 13.19 28.63
N LEU A 270 -4.67 11.91 28.80
CA LEU A 270 -5.73 11.26 28.02
C LEU A 270 -7.13 11.80 28.35
N ARG A 271 -7.41 12.10 29.62
CA ARG A 271 -8.66 12.80 29.98
C ARG A 271 -8.71 14.21 29.40
N GLY A 272 -7.57 14.91 29.35
CA GLY A 272 -7.47 16.21 28.69
C GLY A 272 -7.75 16.15 27.18
N LEU A 273 -7.47 15.02 26.53
CA LEU A 273 -7.83 14.73 25.14
C LEU A 273 -9.29 14.25 24.97
N GLY A 274 -10.04 14.08 26.05
CA GLY A 274 -11.45 13.70 26.04
C GLY A 274 -11.73 12.20 26.24
N PHE A 275 -10.71 11.36 26.47
CA PHE A 275 -10.92 9.94 26.77
C PHE A 275 -11.41 9.74 28.21
N LYS A 276 -12.55 9.06 28.38
CA LYS A 276 -13.20 8.91 29.71
C LYS A 276 -12.50 7.85 30.57
N ASN A 277 -12.15 6.73 29.95
CA ASN A 277 -11.59 5.55 30.59
C ASN A 277 -10.71 4.76 29.60
N ALA A 278 -10.09 3.69 30.10
CA ALA A 278 -9.22 2.84 29.28
C ALA A 278 -9.97 2.14 28.13
N ASP A 279 -11.27 1.85 28.29
CA ASP A 279 -12.05 1.18 27.25
C ASP A 279 -12.31 2.12 26.07
N ASP A 280 -12.64 3.40 26.33
CA ASP A 280 -12.79 4.48 25.34
C ASP A 280 -11.47 4.72 24.57
N PHE A 281 -10.34 4.72 25.29
CA PHE A 281 -9.02 4.80 24.66
C PHE A 281 -8.69 3.54 23.84
N GLY A 282 -9.04 2.36 24.34
CA GLY A 282 -8.87 1.09 23.64
C GLY A 282 -9.67 1.03 22.34
N ASP A 283 -10.92 1.48 22.38
CA ASP A 283 -11.80 1.56 21.22
C ASP A 283 -11.21 2.46 20.12
N TRP A 284 -10.69 3.63 20.50
CA TRP A 284 -9.99 4.54 19.59
C TRP A 284 -8.74 3.90 18.97
N ILE A 285 -7.96 3.14 19.76
CA ILE A 285 -6.79 2.39 19.28
C ILE A 285 -7.18 1.31 18.27
N VAL A 286 -8.28 0.59 18.52
CA VAL A 286 -8.78 -0.48 17.63
C VAL A 286 -9.28 0.08 16.31
N HIS A 287 -9.93 1.24 16.34
CA HIS A 287 -10.48 1.92 15.17
C HIS A 287 -9.51 2.92 14.52
N PHE A 288 -8.21 2.80 14.80
CA PHE A 288 -7.23 3.75 14.31
C PHE A 288 -7.28 3.92 12.78
N GLY A 289 -7.53 5.16 12.35
CA GLY A 289 -7.62 5.52 10.93
C GLY A 289 -8.95 5.16 10.25
N ASP A 290 -9.97 4.71 10.98
CA ASP A 290 -11.32 4.52 10.42
C ASP A 290 -12.05 5.88 10.31
N PRO A 291 -12.36 6.36 9.10
CA PRO A 291 -13.04 7.64 8.91
C PRO A 291 -14.50 7.65 9.38
N ASN A 292 -15.12 6.47 9.54
CA ASN A 292 -16.49 6.35 10.03
C ASN A 292 -16.57 6.25 11.55
N HIS A 293 -15.43 6.03 12.20
CA HIS A 293 -15.36 5.98 13.65
C HIS A 293 -15.39 7.42 14.21
N GLN A 294 -16.41 7.72 15.02
CA GLN A 294 -16.58 9.02 15.68
C GLN A 294 -15.66 9.16 16.90
N GLY A 295 -14.38 8.84 16.72
CA GLY A 295 -13.37 8.92 17.76
C GLY A 295 -13.21 10.35 18.28
N LYS A 296 -12.83 10.49 19.56
CA LYS A 296 -12.69 11.80 20.21
C LYS A 296 -11.52 12.63 19.70
N VAL A 297 -10.49 11.96 19.17
CA VAL A 297 -9.30 12.60 18.63
C VAL A 297 -9.17 12.24 17.16
N GLU A 298 -8.98 13.25 16.32
CA GLU A 298 -8.75 13.05 14.89
C GLU A 298 -7.44 12.28 14.65
N PHE A 299 -7.52 11.24 13.83
CA PHE A 299 -6.35 10.41 13.50
C PHE A 299 -5.37 11.13 12.56
N GLY A 300 -5.88 12.04 11.74
CA GLY A 300 -5.14 12.77 10.71
C GLY A 300 -5.03 12.03 9.36
N PRO A 301 -4.65 12.73 8.27
CA PRO A 301 -4.69 12.21 6.90
C PRO A 301 -3.86 10.93 6.65
N GLY A 302 -2.73 10.79 7.34
CA GLY A 302 -1.85 9.62 7.20
C GLY A 302 -2.48 8.32 7.70
N ALA A 303 -3.21 8.39 8.83
CA ALA A 303 -3.90 7.25 9.41
C ALA A 303 -5.03 6.74 8.51
N PHE A 304 -5.82 7.66 7.94
CA PHE A 304 -6.90 7.31 7.02
C PHE A 304 -6.36 6.63 5.74
N THR A 305 -5.28 7.16 5.17
CA THR A 305 -4.63 6.57 3.99
C THR A 305 -4.12 5.15 4.30
N HIS A 306 -3.49 4.96 5.46
CA HIS A 306 -3.01 3.63 5.87
C HIS A 306 -4.15 2.64 6.05
N ARG A 307 -5.22 3.03 6.76
CA ARG A 307 -6.40 2.19 6.98
C ARG A 307 -7.07 1.83 5.66
N ARG A 308 -7.21 2.79 4.75
CA ARG A 308 -7.83 2.57 3.44
C ARG A 308 -7.06 1.58 2.58
N LEU A 309 -5.72 1.59 2.64
CA LEU A 309 -4.88 0.59 1.98
C LEU A 309 -5.08 -0.81 2.57
N LEU A 310 -5.08 -0.93 3.91
CA LEU A 310 -5.38 -2.21 4.56
C LEU A 310 -6.77 -2.73 4.15
N GLN A 311 -7.78 -1.86 4.08
CA GLN A 311 -9.12 -2.22 3.61
C GLN A 311 -9.13 -2.70 2.15
N SER A 312 -8.36 -2.12 1.23
CA SER A 312 -8.23 -2.64 -0.14
C SER A 312 -7.74 -4.09 -0.15
N TRP A 313 -6.74 -4.42 0.69
CA TRP A 313 -6.22 -5.78 0.77
C TRP A 313 -7.19 -6.76 1.47
N MET A 314 -7.83 -6.36 2.56
CA MET A 314 -8.87 -7.17 3.21
C MET A 314 -10.06 -7.44 2.27
N GLU A 315 -10.44 -6.44 1.47
CA GLU A 315 -11.50 -6.57 0.48
C GLU A 315 -11.08 -7.49 -0.68
N ALA A 316 -9.79 -7.50 -1.05
CA ALA A 316 -9.24 -8.45 -2.00
C ALA A 316 -9.40 -9.90 -1.51
N ASP A 317 -9.06 -10.16 -0.25
CA ASP A 317 -9.18 -11.48 0.39
C ASP A 317 -10.64 -11.94 0.38
N ARG A 318 -11.53 -11.04 0.81
CA ARG A 318 -12.98 -11.28 0.84
C ARG A 318 -13.57 -11.57 -0.54
N LYS A 319 -13.26 -10.74 -1.55
CA LYS A 319 -13.84 -10.85 -2.91
C LYS A 319 -13.33 -12.07 -3.66
N LEU A 320 -12.05 -12.41 -3.51
CA LEU A 320 -11.44 -13.54 -4.20
C LEU A 320 -11.63 -14.87 -3.45
N HIS A 321 -12.30 -14.84 -2.28
CA HIS A 321 -12.48 -15.98 -1.38
C HIS A 321 -11.14 -16.64 -1.01
N LEU A 322 -10.13 -15.80 -0.77
CA LEU A 322 -8.81 -16.23 -0.31
C LEU A 322 -8.77 -16.32 1.22
#